data_AF-A0A3N9P6L4-F1
#
_entry.id   AF-A0A3N9P6L4-F1
#
_cell.length_a   1.000
_cell.length_b   1.000
_cell.length_c   1.000
_cell.angle_alpha   90.00
_cell.angle_beta   90.00
_cell.angle_gamma   90.00
#
_symmetry.space_group_name_H-M   'P 1'
#
loop_
_entity.id
_entity.type
_entity.pdbx_description
1 polymer ?
#
loop_
_entity_poly.entity_id
_entity_poly.type
_entity_poly.pdbx_seq_one_letter_code
_entity_poly.pdbx_strand_id
1 'polypeptide(L)'
;DSRILEEQYDCMKGWVDYMARRAGDTYFWNTDFTFGDWLSFNTTRSDYPGATTDKDFITQAFFINSTNLLCRSAQLLGKSADAEKYAALSKKATEVFMTEFVTSNARLSPNTQTAYALALGFNILPPDIAAKAAARLAADVRSFKHITTGFLGTPLICHVLSDYGYFDEAFMLLNRKEYPSWLYPVTQGATTIWERWDGQKPDGTFQDAGMNSFNHYAYGAIGEWLYRVVAGIEIDEKNPGYKHTIIQPHPGGELTHVKASLQTMYGALASFWQLKDGVMTLDVTIPANTTATVKLPSAELDGVTVNEVAVTKAQVRSSEQDGVVVTVEIGSGQYRFVYKMQ
;
A
#
# COMPACT_ATOMS: atom_id res chain seq x y z
N ASP A 1 1.40 -2.73 -19.39
CA ASP A 1 1.79 -2.65 -20.82
C ASP A 1 3.24 -3.11 -20.92
N SER A 2 3.51 -4.21 -21.64
CA SER A 2 4.88 -4.73 -21.77
C SER A 2 5.78 -3.81 -22.59
N ARG A 3 5.21 -3.04 -23.54
CA ARG A 3 5.99 -2.14 -24.41
C ARG A 3 6.67 -1.04 -23.62
N ILE A 4 5.98 -0.48 -22.61
CA ILE A 4 6.57 0.52 -21.71
C ILE A 4 7.76 -0.08 -20.96
N LEU A 5 7.69 -1.34 -20.53
CA LEU A 5 8.80 -2.01 -19.88
C LEU A 5 9.97 -2.23 -20.84
N GLU A 6 9.71 -2.61 -22.10
CA GLU A 6 10.74 -2.77 -23.13
C GLU A 6 11.45 -1.45 -23.45
N GLU A 7 10.68 -0.38 -23.68
CA GLU A 7 11.18 0.95 -24.02
C GLU A 7 12.00 1.57 -22.89
N GLN A 8 11.61 1.34 -21.63
CA GLN A 8 12.27 1.91 -20.45
C GLN A 8 13.32 1.00 -19.82
N TYR A 9 13.48 -0.23 -20.31
CA TYR A 9 14.33 -1.24 -19.68
C TYR A 9 15.77 -0.77 -19.49
N ASP A 10 16.35 -0.14 -20.52
CA ASP A 10 17.73 0.31 -20.48
C ASP A 10 17.93 1.46 -19.48
N CYS A 11 16.91 2.31 -19.26
CA CYS A 11 16.93 3.34 -18.23
C CYS A 11 16.89 2.73 -16.82
N MET A 12 15.99 1.75 -16.59
CA MET A 12 15.92 1.01 -15.33
C MET A 12 17.26 0.32 -15.03
N LYS A 13 17.83 -0.33 -16.04
CA LYS A 13 19.13 -1.00 -15.96
C LYS A 13 20.27 -0.03 -15.64
N GLY A 14 20.34 1.09 -16.35
CA GLY A 14 21.33 2.14 -16.12
C GLY A 14 21.28 2.71 -14.71
N TRP A 15 20.08 2.88 -14.15
CA TRP A 15 19.89 3.34 -12.77
C TRP A 15 20.37 2.32 -11.73
N VAL A 16 19.99 1.05 -11.88
CA VAL A 16 20.43 -0.02 -10.97
C VAL A 16 21.94 -0.25 -11.06
N ASP A 17 22.51 -0.24 -12.26
CA ASP A 17 23.96 -0.34 -12.45
C ASP A 17 24.71 0.88 -11.89
N TYR A 18 24.10 2.09 -11.92
CA TYR A 18 24.64 3.25 -11.21
C TYR A 18 24.68 3.00 -9.69
N MET A 19 23.56 2.63 -9.07
CA MET A 19 23.50 2.35 -7.62
C MET A 19 24.50 1.25 -7.22
N ALA A 20 24.59 0.18 -8.01
CA ALA A 20 25.55 -0.91 -7.79
C ALA A 20 27.00 -0.42 -7.81
N ARG A 21 27.37 0.48 -8.75
CA ARG A 21 28.71 1.08 -8.78
C ARG A 21 28.98 2.00 -7.60
N ARG A 22 27.97 2.75 -7.13
CA ARG A 22 28.11 3.61 -5.94
C ARG A 22 28.26 2.80 -4.66
N ALA A 23 27.57 1.66 -4.58
CA ALA A 23 27.67 0.72 -3.47
C ALA A 23 29.01 -0.06 -3.44
N GLY A 24 29.57 -0.34 -4.62
CA GLY A 24 30.82 -1.08 -4.79
C GLY A 24 30.75 -2.47 -4.14
N ASP A 25 31.90 -2.97 -3.68
CA ASP A 25 32.02 -4.31 -3.08
C ASP A 25 31.31 -4.45 -1.72
N THR A 26 30.90 -3.32 -1.12
CA THR A 26 30.16 -3.32 0.15
C THR A 26 28.68 -3.60 -0.05
N TYR A 27 28.15 -3.41 -1.26
CA TYR A 27 26.71 -3.44 -1.56
C TYR A 27 25.86 -2.45 -0.72
N PHE A 28 26.50 -1.47 -0.09
CA PHE A 28 25.85 -0.43 0.70
C PHE A 28 25.91 0.92 -0.02
N TRP A 29 24.75 1.44 -0.43
CA TRP A 29 24.68 2.75 -1.08
C TRP A 29 24.31 3.84 -0.07
N ASN A 30 25.30 4.63 0.36
CA ASN A 30 25.15 5.63 1.43
C ASN A 30 25.92 6.94 1.19
N THR A 31 26.30 7.24 -0.06
CA THR A 31 27.24 8.34 -0.37
C THR A 31 26.62 9.50 -1.14
N ASP A 32 25.41 9.34 -1.67
CA ASP A 32 24.77 10.33 -2.54
C ASP A 32 23.74 11.18 -1.79
N PHE A 33 23.49 12.38 -2.31
CA PHE A 33 22.45 13.24 -1.78
C PHE A 33 21.06 12.61 -1.96
N THR A 34 20.25 12.68 -0.91
CA THR A 34 18.82 12.37 -0.94
C THR A 34 18.04 13.33 -0.07
N PHE A 35 16.79 13.60 -0.46
CA PHE A 35 15.83 14.34 0.36
C PHE A 35 15.40 13.55 1.60
N GLY A 36 15.55 12.22 1.59
CA GLY A 36 15.01 11.34 2.63
C GLY A 36 13.48 11.32 2.60
N ASP A 37 12.86 11.05 3.74
CA ASP A 37 11.40 11.05 3.87
C ASP A 37 10.88 12.49 3.97
N TRP A 38 10.86 13.16 2.82
CA TRP A 38 10.62 14.59 2.72
C TRP A 38 9.32 15.00 3.41
N LEU A 39 9.40 16.04 4.23
CA LEU A 39 8.26 16.57 5.00
C LEU A 39 7.60 15.53 5.92
N SER A 40 8.39 14.59 6.46
CA SER A 40 7.95 13.80 7.61
C SER A 40 7.61 14.69 8.80
N PHE A 41 6.74 14.19 9.66
CA PHE A 41 6.33 14.95 10.84
C PHE A 41 7.53 15.17 11.77
N ASN A 42 7.82 16.43 12.06
CA ASN A 42 8.90 16.86 12.93
C ASN A 42 8.39 17.98 13.83
N THR A 43 8.89 18.04 15.06
CA THR A 43 8.59 19.13 16.00
C THR A 43 9.85 19.56 16.75
N THR A 44 9.83 20.78 17.29
CA THR A 44 10.92 21.28 18.14
C THR A 44 10.77 20.87 19.61
N ARG A 45 9.76 20.06 19.95
CA ARG A 45 9.54 19.59 21.31
C ARG A 45 10.55 18.49 21.64
N SER A 46 11.28 18.65 22.74
CA SER A 46 12.28 17.67 23.17
C SER A 46 11.68 16.33 23.61
N ASP A 47 10.46 16.33 24.15
CA ASP A 47 9.74 15.13 24.55
C ASP A 47 9.06 14.42 23.37
N TYR A 48 9.00 15.09 22.21
CA TYR A 48 8.30 14.60 21.05
C TYR A 48 8.84 15.19 19.74
N PRO A 49 10.11 14.90 19.38
CA PRO A 49 10.76 15.56 18.25
C PRO A 49 10.16 15.17 16.90
N GLY A 50 9.31 14.15 16.82
CA GLY A 50 8.77 13.62 15.57
C GLY A 50 9.56 12.44 15.03
N ALA A 51 9.39 12.13 13.75
CA ALA A 51 9.94 10.94 13.10
C ALA A 51 10.98 11.32 12.03
N THR A 52 12.25 11.05 12.34
CA THR A 52 13.35 11.18 11.38
C THR A 52 13.85 9.79 11.01
N THR A 53 13.57 9.36 9.79
CA THR A 53 14.13 8.13 9.24
C THR A 53 15.50 8.43 8.65
N ASP A 54 16.49 7.58 8.95
CA ASP A 54 17.84 7.69 8.40
C ASP A 54 17.82 7.66 6.86
N LYS A 55 18.60 8.54 6.24
CA LYS A 55 18.73 8.62 4.78
C LYS A 55 19.40 7.40 4.19
N ASP A 56 20.35 6.79 4.90
CA ASP A 56 21.04 5.59 4.45
C ASP A 56 20.09 4.39 4.45
N PHE A 57 19.22 4.31 5.47
CA PHE A 57 18.13 3.34 5.51
C PHE A 57 17.22 3.46 4.28
N ILE A 58 16.77 4.69 3.98
CA ILE A 58 15.87 4.95 2.84
C ILE A 58 16.58 4.61 1.53
N THR A 59 17.81 5.07 1.35
CA THR A 59 18.60 4.86 0.14
C THR A 59 18.80 3.37 -0.13
N GLN A 60 19.17 2.60 0.89
CA GLN A 60 19.34 1.15 0.77
C GLN A 60 18.00 0.44 0.51
N ALA A 61 16.89 0.86 1.14
CA ALA A 61 15.56 0.28 0.89
C ALA A 61 15.12 0.50 -0.58
N PHE A 62 15.32 1.70 -1.11
CA PHE A 62 15.01 2.00 -2.51
C PHE A 62 15.97 1.30 -3.48
N PHE A 63 17.24 1.10 -3.13
CA PHE A 63 18.17 0.31 -3.93
C PHE A 63 17.66 -1.12 -4.11
N ILE A 64 17.24 -1.77 -3.03
CA ILE A 64 16.67 -3.12 -3.05
C ILE A 64 15.39 -3.14 -3.91
N ASN A 65 14.47 -2.20 -3.67
CA ASN A 65 13.20 -2.15 -4.39
C ASN A 65 13.39 -1.92 -5.90
N SER A 66 14.21 -0.95 -6.30
CA SER A 66 14.51 -0.70 -7.71
C SER A 66 15.19 -1.90 -8.38
N THR A 67 16.09 -2.59 -7.68
CA THR A 67 16.73 -3.81 -8.19
C THR A 67 15.73 -4.95 -8.36
N ASN A 68 14.80 -5.12 -7.41
CA ASN A 68 13.72 -6.10 -7.49
C ASN A 68 12.76 -5.81 -8.66
N LEU A 69 12.37 -4.55 -8.86
CA LEU A 69 11.53 -4.15 -9.98
C LEU A 69 12.23 -4.44 -11.32
N LEU A 70 13.51 -4.11 -11.46
CA LEU A 70 14.29 -4.45 -12.67
C LEU A 70 14.38 -5.96 -12.89
N CYS A 71 14.59 -6.75 -11.83
CA CYS A 71 14.62 -8.20 -11.92
C CYS A 71 13.28 -8.77 -12.43
N ARG A 72 12.15 -8.32 -11.87
CA ARG A 72 10.81 -8.71 -12.32
C ARG A 72 10.56 -8.31 -13.78
N SER A 73 10.96 -7.10 -14.17
CA SER A 73 10.87 -6.65 -15.56
C SER A 73 11.74 -7.52 -16.48
N ALA A 74 12.96 -7.88 -16.07
CA ALA A 74 13.84 -8.75 -16.85
C ALA A 74 13.21 -10.12 -17.09
N GLN A 75 12.58 -10.71 -16.07
CA GLN A 75 11.86 -11.98 -16.17
C GLN A 75 10.69 -11.89 -17.17
N LEU A 76 9.87 -10.85 -17.05
CA LEU A 76 8.73 -10.62 -17.93
C LEU A 76 9.14 -10.43 -19.40
N LEU A 77 10.32 -9.83 -19.64
CA LEU A 77 10.86 -9.60 -20.98
C LEU A 77 11.77 -10.72 -21.49
N GLY A 78 11.88 -11.85 -20.77
CA GLY A 78 12.72 -12.98 -21.18
C GLY A 78 14.24 -12.75 -21.11
N LYS A 79 14.70 -11.75 -20.37
CA LYS A 79 16.12 -11.39 -20.18
C LYS A 79 16.73 -12.16 -19.00
N SER A 80 16.80 -13.49 -19.12
CA SER A 80 17.14 -14.40 -18.01
C SER A 80 18.49 -14.10 -17.35
N ALA A 81 19.53 -13.78 -18.12
CA ALA A 81 20.85 -13.46 -17.56
C ALA A 81 20.84 -12.18 -16.70
N ASP A 82 20.10 -11.15 -17.12
CA ASP A 82 19.92 -9.93 -16.32
C ASP A 82 19.07 -10.23 -15.07
N ALA A 83 18.01 -11.03 -15.19
CA ALA A 83 17.20 -11.44 -14.04
C ALA A 83 18.04 -12.15 -12.96
N GLU A 84 18.90 -13.10 -13.35
CA GLU A 84 19.81 -13.79 -12.42
C GLU A 84 20.82 -12.83 -11.78
N LYS A 85 21.46 -11.96 -12.58
CA LYS A 85 22.40 -10.94 -12.11
C LYS A 85 21.76 -10.03 -11.06
N TYR A 86 20.60 -9.46 -11.35
CA TYR A 86 19.94 -8.50 -10.46
C TYR A 86 19.27 -9.17 -9.26
N ALA A 87 18.83 -10.42 -9.37
CA ALA A 87 18.42 -11.21 -8.21
C ALA A 87 19.58 -11.41 -7.21
N ALA A 88 20.78 -11.74 -7.71
CA ALA A 88 21.97 -11.86 -6.86
C ALA A 88 22.36 -10.53 -6.20
N LEU A 89 22.29 -9.41 -6.95
CA LEU A 89 22.54 -8.08 -6.41
C LEU A 89 21.55 -7.71 -5.31
N SER A 90 20.25 -7.90 -5.55
CA SER A 90 19.20 -7.61 -4.57
C SER A 90 19.38 -8.41 -3.29
N LYS A 91 19.75 -9.70 -3.41
CA LYS A 91 20.07 -10.53 -2.25
C LYS A 91 21.21 -9.94 -1.43
N LYS A 92 22.31 -9.51 -2.06
CA LYS A 92 23.45 -8.88 -1.36
C LYS A 92 23.08 -7.56 -0.70
N ALA A 93 22.35 -6.69 -1.41
CA ALA A 93 21.87 -5.44 -0.84
C ALA A 93 20.92 -5.67 0.36
N THR A 94 20.10 -6.72 0.31
CA THR A 94 19.22 -7.14 1.41
C THR A 94 20.00 -7.68 2.60
N GLU A 95 21.05 -8.50 2.37
CA GLU A 95 21.95 -8.99 3.44
C GLU A 95 22.57 -7.81 4.21
N VAL A 96 23.03 -6.78 3.49
CA VAL A 96 23.54 -5.52 4.10
C VAL A 96 22.45 -4.81 4.89
N PHE A 97 21.27 -4.63 4.31
CA PHE A 97 20.16 -3.94 4.98
C PHE A 97 19.77 -4.65 6.28
N MET A 98 19.68 -5.98 6.26
CA MET A 98 19.35 -6.79 7.42
C MET A 98 20.41 -6.66 8.51
N THR A 99 21.69 -6.59 8.14
CA THR A 99 22.80 -6.47 9.10
C THR A 99 22.87 -5.07 9.71
N GLU A 100 22.72 -4.03 8.89
CA GLU A 100 22.91 -2.63 9.32
C GLU A 100 21.69 -2.10 10.09
N PHE A 101 20.48 -2.45 9.64
CA PHE A 101 19.28 -1.75 10.08
C PHE A 101 18.27 -2.62 10.85
N VAL A 102 18.47 -3.93 10.95
CA VAL A 102 17.49 -4.83 11.59
C VAL A 102 18.11 -5.53 12.80
N THR A 103 17.54 -5.27 13.97
CA THR A 103 17.93 -5.99 15.19
C THR A 103 17.36 -7.41 15.21
N SER A 104 17.95 -8.28 16.04
CA SER A 104 17.46 -9.66 16.25
C SER A 104 16.01 -9.74 16.75
N ASN A 105 15.47 -8.67 17.33
CA ASN A 105 14.09 -8.57 17.82
C ASN A 105 13.13 -7.88 16.82
N ALA A 106 13.51 -7.83 15.53
CA ALA A 106 12.74 -7.22 14.44
C ALA A 106 12.45 -5.71 14.62
N ARG A 107 13.25 -5.03 15.46
CA ARG A 107 13.22 -3.56 15.53
C ARG A 107 14.13 -3.01 14.44
N LEU A 108 13.61 -2.08 13.65
CA LEU A 108 14.38 -1.34 12.64
C LEU A 108 15.10 -0.19 13.32
N SER A 109 16.36 0.06 12.96
CA SER A 109 17.22 1.05 13.63
C SER A 109 16.56 2.44 13.74
N PRO A 110 15.98 3.04 12.67
CA PRO A 110 15.31 4.34 12.81
C PRO A 110 14.03 4.29 13.64
N ASN A 111 13.38 3.12 13.77
CA ASN A 111 12.16 2.92 14.56
C ASN A 111 11.07 3.99 14.32
N THR A 112 10.79 4.26 13.05
CA THR A 112 9.82 5.26 12.58
C THR A 112 8.77 4.60 11.70
N GLN A 113 7.59 5.22 11.60
CA GLN A 113 6.53 4.75 10.72
C GLN A 113 7.01 4.52 9.28
N THR A 114 7.80 5.44 8.72
CA THR A 114 8.36 5.30 7.37
C THR A 114 9.35 4.16 7.24
N ALA A 115 10.21 3.93 8.25
CA ALA A 115 11.15 2.80 8.20
C ALA A 115 10.40 1.47 8.08
N TYR A 116 9.36 1.30 8.90
CA TYR A 116 8.52 0.10 8.85
C TYR A 116 7.73 0.01 7.55
N ALA A 117 7.10 1.11 7.12
CA ALA A 117 6.31 1.14 5.88
C ALA A 117 7.16 0.79 4.65
N LEU A 118 8.38 1.31 4.53
CA LEU A 118 9.28 0.99 3.43
C LEU A 118 9.77 -0.47 3.48
N ALA A 119 10.24 -0.94 4.63
CA ALA A 119 10.79 -2.29 4.75
C ALA A 119 9.73 -3.39 4.50
N LEU A 120 8.51 -3.16 4.98
CA LEU A 120 7.38 -4.05 4.78
C LEU A 120 6.80 -3.91 3.37
N GLY A 121 6.54 -2.69 2.90
CA GLY A 121 5.95 -2.43 1.59
C GLY A 121 6.85 -2.85 0.42
N PHE A 122 8.16 -2.83 0.59
CA PHE A 122 9.12 -3.34 -0.40
C PHE A 122 9.46 -4.82 -0.22
N ASN A 123 8.80 -5.51 0.72
CA ASN A 123 9.01 -6.93 1.02
C ASN A 123 10.49 -7.29 1.27
N ILE A 124 11.21 -6.42 1.99
CA ILE A 124 12.64 -6.62 2.31
C ILE A 124 12.80 -7.64 3.44
N LEU A 125 11.86 -7.66 4.39
CA LEU A 125 11.95 -8.46 5.61
C LEU A 125 11.45 -9.89 5.36
N PRO A 126 12.13 -10.92 5.90
CA PRO A 126 11.60 -12.28 5.96
C PRO A 126 10.25 -12.35 6.70
N PRO A 127 9.35 -13.30 6.39
CA PRO A 127 7.98 -13.30 6.89
C PRO A 127 7.83 -13.24 8.43
N ASP A 128 8.68 -13.93 9.18
CA ASP A 128 8.64 -13.95 10.65
C ASP A 128 9.09 -12.63 11.28
N ILE A 129 10.06 -11.95 10.66
CA ILE A 129 10.53 -10.62 11.03
C ILE A 129 9.49 -9.57 10.62
N ALA A 130 8.92 -9.72 9.42
CA ALA A 130 7.93 -8.81 8.86
C ALA A 130 6.68 -8.72 9.74
N ALA A 131 6.13 -9.85 10.19
CA ALA A 131 4.97 -9.86 11.09
C ALA A 131 5.24 -9.11 12.41
N LYS A 132 6.44 -9.30 13.00
CA LYS A 132 6.84 -8.58 14.22
C LYS A 132 7.05 -7.08 13.97
N ALA A 133 7.62 -6.72 12.82
CA ALA A 133 7.82 -5.33 12.42
C ALA A 133 6.48 -4.62 12.15
N ALA A 134 5.52 -5.30 11.52
CA ALA A 134 4.16 -4.78 11.33
C ALA A 134 3.44 -4.57 12.67
N ALA A 135 3.55 -5.51 13.62
CA ALA A 135 3.01 -5.35 14.96
C ALA A 135 3.61 -4.12 15.68
N ARG A 136 4.91 -3.85 15.49
CA ARG A 136 5.57 -2.65 16.02
C ARG A 136 5.04 -1.38 15.37
N LEU A 137 4.86 -1.36 14.04
CA LEU A 137 4.26 -0.23 13.33
C LEU A 137 2.84 0.06 13.85
N ALA A 138 2.00 -0.96 13.99
CA ALA A 138 0.65 -0.79 14.53
C ALA A 138 0.66 -0.27 15.97
N ALA A 139 1.56 -0.76 16.82
CA ALA A 139 1.73 -0.26 18.18
C ALA A 139 2.21 1.21 18.21
N ASP A 140 3.12 1.59 17.32
CA ASP A 140 3.57 2.97 17.16
C ASP A 140 2.41 3.89 16.76
N VAL A 141 1.64 3.49 15.75
CA VAL A 141 0.44 4.20 15.30
C VAL A 141 -0.58 4.36 16.43
N ARG A 142 -0.85 3.32 17.23
CA ARG A 142 -1.75 3.41 18.42
C ARG A 142 -1.23 4.38 19.49
N SER A 143 0.09 4.42 19.68
CA SER A 143 0.73 5.28 20.67
C SER A 143 0.66 6.75 20.25
N PHE A 144 1.02 7.03 18.99
CA PHE A 144 1.05 8.36 18.40
C PHE A 144 -0.36 8.90 18.08
N LYS A 145 -1.27 8.01 17.69
CA LYS A 145 -2.63 8.30 17.21
C LYS A 145 -2.68 9.23 16.00
N HIS A 146 -1.57 9.38 15.29
CA HIS A 146 -1.45 10.19 14.09
C HIS A 146 -0.29 9.74 13.21
N ILE A 147 -0.32 10.21 11.96
CA ILE A 147 0.71 9.90 10.98
C ILE A 147 1.99 10.68 11.28
N THR A 148 3.14 10.07 11.02
CA THR A 148 4.43 10.75 11.12
C THR A 148 5.25 10.67 9.84
N THR A 149 4.74 10.02 8.80
CA THR A 149 5.44 9.79 7.55
C THR A 149 5.49 11.06 6.68
N GLY A 150 6.56 11.16 5.89
CA GLY A 150 6.73 12.11 4.80
C GLY A 150 6.30 11.50 3.46
N PHE A 151 6.88 12.01 2.38
CA PHE A 151 6.50 11.65 1.01
C PHE A 151 6.73 10.17 0.67
N LEU A 152 7.66 9.49 1.35
CA LEU A 152 8.04 8.12 1.00
C LEU A 152 7.29 7.08 1.83
N GLY A 153 6.99 7.39 3.10
CA GLY A 153 6.20 6.50 3.96
C GLY A 153 4.69 6.59 3.74
N THR A 154 4.17 7.79 3.42
CA THR A 154 2.72 8.03 3.34
C THR A 154 2.00 7.19 2.28
N PRO A 155 2.56 6.95 1.08
CA PRO A 155 1.93 6.08 0.09
C PRO A 155 1.78 4.62 0.54
N LEU A 156 2.57 4.17 1.53
CA LEU A 156 2.68 2.76 1.89
C LEU A 156 2.01 2.41 3.22
N ILE A 157 1.98 3.33 4.19
CA ILE A 157 1.62 3.03 5.58
C ILE A 157 0.26 2.33 5.72
N CYS A 158 -0.80 2.83 5.08
CA CYS A 158 -2.13 2.23 5.18
C CYS A 158 -2.20 0.88 4.46
N HIS A 159 -1.53 0.72 3.31
CA HIS A 159 -1.42 -0.57 2.63
C HIS A 159 -0.73 -1.61 3.52
N VAL A 160 0.43 -1.26 4.06
CA VAL A 160 1.20 -2.15 4.95
C VAL A 160 0.41 -2.51 6.21
N LEU A 161 -0.26 -1.55 6.84
CA LEU A 161 -1.12 -1.86 8.00
C LEU A 161 -2.21 -2.88 7.62
N SER A 162 -2.90 -2.64 6.50
CA SER A 162 -3.94 -3.53 5.99
C SER A 162 -3.43 -4.92 5.59
N ASP A 163 -2.29 -5.01 4.90
CA ASP A 163 -1.70 -6.29 4.47
C ASP A 163 -1.37 -7.22 5.64
N TYR A 164 -1.09 -6.65 6.82
CA TYR A 164 -0.80 -7.38 8.05
C TYR A 164 -1.99 -7.43 9.03
N GLY A 165 -3.20 -7.05 8.60
CA GLY A 165 -4.44 -7.17 9.38
C GLY A 165 -4.70 -6.04 10.38
N TYR A 166 -3.92 -4.96 10.34
CA TYR A 166 -4.05 -3.78 11.21
C TYR A 166 -4.98 -2.71 10.59
N PHE A 167 -6.17 -3.13 10.18
CA PHE A 167 -7.14 -2.25 9.52
C PHE A 167 -7.61 -1.11 10.42
N ASP A 168 -7.82 -1.37 11.72
CA ASP A 168 -8.26 -0.36 12.68
C ASP A 168 -7.27 0.80 12.78
N GLU A 169 -5.96 0.50 12.76
CA GLU A 169 -4.91 1.51 12.75
C GLU A 169 -4.92 2.33 11.45
N ALA A 170 -5.10 1.68 10.30
CA ALA A 170 -5.19 2.38 9.02
C ALA A 170 -6.40 3.33 8.98
N PHE A 171 -7.57 2.88 9.42
CA PHE A 171 -8.77 3.71 9.52
C PHE A 171 -8.64 4.81 10.58
N MET A 172 -7.97 4.55 11.70
CA MET A 172 -7.68 5.57 12.71
C MET A 172 -6.87 6.73 12.11
N LEU A 173 -5.86 6.43 11.29
CA LEU A 173 -5.07 7.46 10.61
C LEU A 173 -5.92 8.24 9.58
N LEU A 174 -6.73 7.53 8.79
CA LEU A 174 -7.61 8.15 7.77
C LEU A 174 -8.63 9.11 8.41
N ASN A 175 -9.29 8.67 9.48
CA ASN A 175 -10.42 9.38 10.08
C ASN A 175 -10.00 10.50 11.04
N ARG A 176 -8.72 10.61 11.37
CA ARG A 176 -8.20 11.69 12.20
C ARG A 176 -8.43 13.04 11.51
N LYS A 177 -9.01 13.99 12.25
CA LYS A 177 -9.26 15.38 11.79
C LYS A 177 -8.29 16.42 12.35
N GLU A 178 -7.54 16.07 13.39
CA GLU A 178 -6.55 16.94 14.02
C GLU A 178 -5.20 16.85 13.30
N TYR A 179 -4.41 17.92 13.36
CA TYR A 179 -3.02 17.90 12.88
C TYR A 179 -2.19 16.84 13.65
N PRO A 180 -1.27 16.12 12.97
CA PRO A 180 -1.16 15.92 11.52
C PRO A 180 -2.15 14.83 11.02
N SER A 181 -2.83 15.07 9.90
CA SER A 181 -3.70 14.09 9.24
C SER A 181 -4.12 14.56 7.84
N TRP A 182 -4.72 13.65 7.04
CA TRP A 182 -5.32 14.02 5.76
C TRP A 182 -6.57 14.90 5.89
N LEU A 183 -7.39 14.70 6.92
CA LEU A 183 -8.61 15.48 7.09
C LEU A 183 -8.36 16.82 7.78
N TYR A 184 -7.22 17.03 8.44
CA TYR A 184 -6.89 18.34 9.01
C TYR A 184 -6.96 19.47 7.97
N PRO A 185 -6.26 19.43 6.82
CA PRO A 185 -6.44 20.43 5.76
C PRO A 185 -7.89 20.62 5.33
N VAL A 186 -8.67 19.53 5.23
CA VAL A 186 -10.09 19.60 4.85
C VAL A 186 -10.90 20.39 5.89
N THR A 187 -10.64 20.19 7.18
CA THR A 187 -11.29 21.00 8.24
C THR A 187 -10.89 22.47 8.21
N GLN A 188 -9.75 22.79 7.59
CA GLN A 188 -9.29 24.16 7.35
C GLN A 188 -9.80 24.74 6.02
N GLY A 189 -10.63 24.02 5.27
CA GLY A 189 -11.20 24.47 3.99
C GLY A 189 -10.37 24.13 2.75
N ALA A 190 -9.38 23.24 2.86
CA ALA A 190 -8.63 22.78 1.71
C ALA A 190 -9.52 22.07 0.68
N THR A 191 -9.35 22.41 -0.59
CA THR A 191 -9.97 21.72 -1.74
C THR A 191 -8.97 20.92 -2.57
N THR A 192 -7.70 20.92 -2.16
CA THR A 192 -6.55 20.24 -2.77
C THR A 192 -5.65 19.70 -1.66
N ILE A 193 -4.76 18.77 -2.00
CA ILE A 193 -3.75 18.25 -1.06
C ILE A 193 -2.64 19.28 -0.90
N TRP A 194 -2.18 19.53 0.33
CA TRP A 194 -1.10 20.46 0.63
C TRP A 194 0.27 19.78 0.56
N GLU A 195 1.32 20.56 0.30
CA GLU A 195 2.70 20.10 0.31
C GLU A 195 3.15 19.68 1.72
N ARG A 196 2.69 20.41 2.74
CA ARG A 196 2.97 20.13 4.16
C ARG A 196 1.70 19.72 4.89
N TRP A 197 1.84 18.82 5.87
CA TRP A 197 0.76 18.45 6.79
C TRP A 197 0.14 19.66 7.52
N ASP A 198 0.94 20.70 7.79
CA ASP A 198 0.55 21.94 8.45
C ASP A 198 0.74 23.19 7.57
N GLY A 199 0.47 23.10 6.26
CA GLY A 199 0.63 24.26 5.38
C GLY A 199 -0.02 25.54 5.91
N GLN A 200 -1.20 25.40 6.51
CA GLN A 200 -1.68 26.27 7.59
C GLN A 200 -1.54 25.54 8.94
N LYS A 201 -0.88 26.19 9.91
CA LYS A 201 -0.61 25.65 11.24
C LYS A 201 -1.86 25.70 12.13
N PRO A 202 -1.90 24.92 13.22
CA PRO A 202 -3.04 24.91 14.14
C PRO A 202 -3.36 26.27 14.80
N ASP A 203 -2.39 27.19 14.85
CA ASP A 203 -2.58 28.56 15.35
C ASP A 203 -3.13 29.54 14.30
N GLY A 204 -3.41 29.04 13.08
CA GLY A 204 -3.91 29.82 11.95
C GLY A 204 -2.83 30.53 11.12
N THR A 205 -1.56 30.49 11.55
CA THR A 205 -0.45 31.05 10.76
C THR A 205 -0.02 30.10 9.65
N PHE A 206 0.69 30.60 8.64
CA PHE A 206 1.19 29.76 7.55
C PHE A 206 2.61 29.25 7.83
N GLN A 207 2.95 28.13 7.19
CA GLN A 207 4.33 27.68 7.04
C GLN A 207 5.14 28.64 6.15
N ASP A 208 6.46 28.43 6.13
CA ASP A 208 7.41 29.25 5.38
C ASP A 208 7.03 29.41 3.90
N ALA A 209 6.95 30.65 3.42
CA ALA A 209 6.48 30.96 2.07
C ALA A 209 7.42 30.48 0.96
N GLY A 210 8.68 30.14 1.28
CA GLY A 210 9.63 29.56 0.33
C GLY A 210 9.29 28.12 -0.05
N MET A 211 8.56 27.40 0.80
CA MET A 211 8.14 26.01 0.55
C MET A 211 6.86 25.66 1.32
N ASN A 212 5.72 26.08 0.78
CA ASN A 212 4.40 25.84 1.36
C ASN A 212 3.27 25.88 0.31
N SER A 213 3.32 25.00 -0.69
CA SER A 213 2.26 24.89 -1.70
C SER A 213 0.98 24.27 -1.12
N PHE A 214 -0.18 24.84 -1.47
CA PHE A 214 -1.50 24.31 -1.13
C PHE A 214 -2.07 23.35 -2.19
N ASN A 215 -1.27 22.98 -3.19
CA ASN A 215 -1.69 22.07 -4.27
C ASN A 215 -0.52 21.16 -4.70
N HIS A 216 -0.34 20.06 -3.97
CA HIS A 216 0.72 19.08 -4.14
C HIS A 216 0.17 17.66 -3.93
N TYR A 217 0.25 16.77 -4.92
CA TYR A 217 -0.46 15.48 -4.88
C TYR A 217 0.15 14.41 -3.98
N ALA A 218 1.37 14.60 -3.46
CA ALA A 218 2.16 13.55 -2.79
C ALA A 218 1.38 12.80 -1.69
N TYR A 219 0.74 13.53 -0.76
CA TYR A 219 -0.07 12.89 0.29
C TYR A 219 -1.45 12.40 -0.19
N GLY A 220 -1.85 12.77 -1.40
CA GLY A 220 -3.03 12.24 -2.09
C GLY A 220 -2.89 10.77 -2.49
N ALA A 221 -1.69 10.18 -2.34
CA ALA A 221 -1.45 8.76 -2.53
C ALA A 221 -2.36 7.84 -1.70
N ILE A 222 -2.91 8.34 -0.58
CA ILE A 222 -3.95 7.63 0.20
C ILE A 222 -5.17 7.22 -0.65
N GLY A 223 -5.41 7.93 -1.77
CA GLY A 223 -6.45 7.58 -2.72
C GLY A 223 -6.34 6.14 -3.22
N GLU A 224 -5.12 5.64 -3.48
CA GLU A 224 -4.92 4.24 -3.91
C GLU A 224 -5.49 3.26 -2.89
N TRP A 225 -5.21 3.46 -1.59
CA TRP A 225 -5.73 2.62 -0.51
C TRP A 225 -7.26 2.66 -0.41
N LEU A 226 -7.89 3.82 -0.67
CA LEU A 226 -9.35 3.93 -0.74
C LEU A 226 -9.95 3.08 -1.87
N TYR A 227 -9.30 3.01 -3.04
CA TYR A 227 -9.76 2.17 -4.14
C TYR A 227 -9.48 0.68 -3.90
N ARG A 228 -8.24 0.37 -3.53
CA ARG A 228 -7.74 -1.00 -3.44
C ARG A 228 -8.28 -1.73 -2.21
N VAL A 229 -8.20 -1.11 -1.03
CA VAL A 229 -8.56 -1.77 0.23
C VAL A 229 -9.99 -1.45 0.64
N VAL A 230 -10.36 -0.17 0.70
CA VAL A 230 -11.68 0.23 1.22
C VAL A 230 -12.79 -0.16 0.26
N ALA A 231 -12.69 0.21 -1.02
CA ALA A 231 -13.63 -0.25 -2.04
C ALA A 231 -13.35 -1.69 -2.51
N GLY A 232 -12.15 -2.21 -2.22
CA GLY A 232 -11.80 -3.60 -2.48
C GLY A 232 -11.43 -3.90 -3.92
N ILE A 233 -11.08 -2.92 -4.76
CA ILE A 233 -10.70 -3.18 -6.15
C ILE A 233 -9.18 -3.37 -6.22
N GLU A 234 -8.74 -4.59 -5.94
CA GLU A 234 -7.33 -4.97 -5.88
C GLU A 234 -6.77 -5.40 -7.23
N ILE A 235 -5.45 -5.27 -7.36
CA ILE A 235 -4.70 -5.74 -8.51
C ILE A 235 -4.29 -7.20 -8.35
N ASP A 236 -4.32 -7.97 -9.44
CA ASP A 236 -3.63 -9.25 -9.50
C ASP A 236 -2.32 -9.11 -10.28
N GLU A 237 -1.20 -9.08 -9.56
CA GLU A 237 0.13 -8.96 -10.17
C GLU A 237 0.47 -10.13 -11.11
N LYS A 238 -0.15 -11.31 -10.94
CA LYS A 238 0.05 -12.48 -11.83
C LYS A 238 -0.68 -12.31 -13.15
N ASN A 239 -1.71 -11.47 -13.20
CA ASN A 239 -2.56 -11.23 -14.35
C ASN A 239 -2.79 -9.71 -14.53
N PRO A 240 -1.72 -8.95 -14.86
CA PRO A 240 -1.71 -7.50 -14.76
C PRO A 240 -2.68 -6.81 -15.73
N GLY A 241 -2.97 -5.54 -15.45
CA GLY A 241 -3.82 -4.69 -16.29
C GLY A 241 -5.32 -4.94 -16.10
N TYR A 242 -5.73 -5.52 -14.96
CA TYR A 242 -7.11 -5.90 -14.65
C TYR A 242 -7.66 -6.98 -15.60
N LYS A 243 -6.79 -7.81 -16.20
CA LYS A 243 -7.23 -9.00 -16.94
C LYS A 243 -7.93 -9.99 -16.00
N HIS A 244 -7.39 -10.08 -14.79
CA HIS A 244 -8.03 -10.63 -13.63
C HIS A 244 -7.98 -9.58 -12.51
N THR A 245 -9.02 -9.49 -11.70
CA THR A 245 -9.14 -8.52 -10.59
C THR A 245 -9.44 -9.25 -9.30
N ILE A 246 -8.89 -8.80 -8.18
CA ILE A 246 -9.30 -9.28 -6.86
C ILE A 246 -10.32 -8.27 -6.32
N ILE A 247 -11.52 -8.75 -5.96
CA ILE A 247 -12.52 -7.94 -5.27
C ILE A 247 -12.54 -8.32 -3.80
N GLN A 248 -12.01 -7.47 -2.93
CA GLN A 248 -11.86 -7.74 -1.49
C GLN A 248 -12.10 -6.45 -0.69
N PRO A 249 -13.37 -6.03 -0.50
CA PRO A 249 -13.65 -4.83 0.29
C PRO A 249 -13.38 -5.07 1.77
N HIS A 250 -12.88 -4.05 2.45
CA HIS A 250 -12.67 -4.06 3.90
C HIS A 250 -13.53 -2.97 4.57
N PRO A 251 -14.75 -3.30 5.03
CA PRO A 251 -15.56 -2.40 5.84
C PRO A 251 -14.84 -2.01 7.14
N GLY A 252 -14.93 -0.75 7.53
CA GLY A 252 -14.28 -0.24 8.74
C GLY A 252 -14.34 1.27 8.84
N GLY A 253 -13.78 1.81 9.93
CA GLY A 253 -13.66 3.26 10.12
C GLY A 253 -14.96 4.03 10.04
N GLU A 254 -16.04 3.49 10.63
CA GLU A 254 -17.39 4.08 10.62
C GLU A 254 -18.08 4.15 9.24
N LEU A 255 -17.42 3.68 8.17
CA LEU A 255 -18.02 3.60 6.85
C LEU A 255 -19.05 2.47 6.80
N THR A 256 -20.28 2.82 6.45
CA THR A 256 -21.39 1.86 6.28
C THR A 256 -21.63 1.47 4.82
N HIS A 257 -21.06 2.23 3.88
CA HIS A 257 -21.12 1.92 2.47
C HIS A 257 -20.00 2.64 1.71
N VAL A 258 -19.51 2.02 0.63
CA VAL A 258 -18.54 2.63 -0.29
C VAL A 258 -18.84 2.17 -1.70
N LYS A 259 -18.85 3.12 -2.64
CA LYS A 259 -19.03 2.88 -4.08
C LYS A 259 -17.83 3.41 -4.84
N ALA A 260 -17.16 2.55 -5.60
CA ALA A 260 -16.07 2.94 -6.49
C ALA A 260 -16.21 2.28 -7.86
N SER A 261 -15.67 2.94 -8.87
CA SER A 261 -15.56 2.41 -10.23
C SER A 261 -14.29 2.91 -10.90
N LEU A 262 -13.67 2.06 -11.70
CA LEU A 262 -12.53 2.38 -12.55
C LEU A 262 -12.89 2.09 -14.01
N GLN A 263 -12.55 3.02 -14.89
CA GLN A 263 -12.59 2.76 -16.33
C GLN A 263 -11.29 2.07 -16.75
N THR A 264 -11.33 0.76 -16.89
CA THR A 264 -10.19 -0.04 -17.36
C THR A 264 -10.13 -0.07 -18.88
N MET A 265 -9.06 -0.64 -19.44
CA MET A 265 -8.96 -0.93 -20.88
C MET A 265 -10.00 -1.96 -21.37
N TYR A 266 -10.61 -2.71 -20.46
CA TYR A 266 -11.64 -3.71 -20.76
C TYR A 266 -13.07 -3.17 -20.57
N GLY A 267 -13.23 -1.99 -19.99
CA GLY A 267 -14.53 -1.40 -19.64
C GLY A 267 -14.62 -1.02 -18.16
N ALA A 268 -15.85 -0.71 -17.72
CA ALA A 268 -16.12 -0.34 -16.35
C ALA A 268 -15.95 -1.54 -15.41
N LEU A 269 -15.08 -1.37 -14.41
CA LEU A 269 -14.90 -2.26 -13.26
C LEU A 269 -15.45 -1.52 -12.03
N ALA A 270 -16.35 -2.13 -11.27
CA ALA A 270 -16.97 -1.45 -10.14
C ALA A 270 -17.17 -2.37 -8.94
N SER A 271 -17.09 -1.77 -7.76
CA SER A 271 -17.38 -2.38 -6.47
C SER A 271 -18.25 -1.42 -5.66
N PHE A 272 -19.37 -1.91 -5.18
CA PHE A 272 -20.24 -1.19 -4.26
C PHE A 272 -20.62 -2.11 -3.13
N TRP A 273 -20.26 -1.75 -1.90
CA TRP A 273 -20.70 -2.47 -0.73
C TRP A 273 -21.49 -1.59 0.23
N GLN A 274 -22.39 -2.23 0.98
CA GLN A 274 -23.12 -1.67 2.09
C GLN A 274 -23.20 -2.70 3.23
N LEU A 275 -22.85 -2.26 4.44
CA LEU A 275 -23.00 -3.02 5.67
C LEU A 275 -24.13 -2.41 6.49
N LYS A 276 -25.22 -3.16 6.68
CA LYS A 276 -26.38 -2.73 7.44
C LYS A 276 -26.88 -3.87 8.32
N ASP A 277 -27.06 -3.59 9.61
CA ASP A 277 -27.58 -4.56 10.59
C ASP A 277 -26.81 -5.90 10.60
N GLY A 278 -25.49 -5.84 10.39
CA GLY A 278 -24.59 -7.00 10.29
C GLY A 278 -24.67 -7.78 8.97
N VAL A 279 -25.45 -7.30 8.00
CA VAL A 279 -25.57 -7.88 6.66
C VAL A 279 -24.78 -7.06 5.66
N MET A 280 -23.84 -7.72 4.98
CA MET A 280 -23.07 -7.14 3.89
C MET A 280 -23.77 -7.44 2.57
N THR A 281 -24.01 -6.39 1.78
CA THR A 281 -24.39 -6.48 0.37
C THR A 281 -23.23 -5.94 -0.47
N LEU A 282 -22.77 -6.69 -1.46
CA LEU A 282 -21.68 -6.31 -2.37
C LEU A 282 -22.14 -6.50 -3.81
N ASP A 283 -22.32 -5.40 -4.53
CA ASP A 283 -22.58 -5.34 -5.97
C ASP A 283 -21.25 -5.13 -6.72
N VAL A 284 -20.94 -6.03 -7.65
CA VAL A 284 -19.71 -5.96 -8.47
C VAL A 284 -20.03 -5.98 -9.95
N THR A 285 -19.26 -5.22 -10.73
CA THR A 285 -19.29 -5.22 -12.20
C THR A 285 -17.92 -5.62 -12.71
N ILE A 286 -17.85 -6.75 -13.43
CA ILE A 286 -16.63 -7.26 -14.04
C ILE A 286 -16.73 -7.09 -15.56
N PRO A 287 -15.83 -6.34 -16.20
CA PRO A 287 -15.92 -6.05 -17.63
C PRO A 287 -15.77 -7.30 -18.50
N ALA A 288 -16.31 -7.26 -19.72
CA ALA A 288 -16.21 -8.34 -20.68
C ALA A 288 -14.75 -8.75 -20.92
N ASN A 289 -14.52 -10.04 -21.20
CA ASN A 289 -13.17 -10.60 -21.44
C ASN A 289 -12.22 -10.50 -20.22
N THR A 290 -12.75 -10.30 -19.00
CA THR A 290 -11.99 -10.35 -17.75
C THR A 290 -12.65 -11.29 -16.74
N THR A 291 -11.96 -11.58 -15.65
CA THR A 291 -12.41 -12.45 -14.56
C THR A 291 -12.09 -11.82 -13.21
N ALA A 292 -12.68 -12.34 -12.13
CA ALA A 292 -12.33 -11.87 -10.80
C ALA A 292 -12.42 -12.96 -9.73
N THR A 293 -11.55 -12.87 -8.73
CA THR A 293 -11.65 -13.53 -7.44
C THR A 293 -12.34 -12.57 -6.48
N VAL A 294 -13.51 -12.94 -5.98
CA VAL A 294 -14.22 -12.18 -4.93
C VAL A 294 -13.92 -12.82 -3.59
N LYS A 295 -13.38 -12.05 -2.64
CA LYS A 295 -13.10 -12.47 -1.27
C LYS A 295 -14.03 -11.75 -0.32
N LEU A 296 -14.89 -12.52 0.35
CA LEU A 296 -15.91 -12.02 1.28
C LEU A 296 -15.38 -12.19 2.71
N PRO A 297 -14.98 -11.11 3.40
CA PRO A 297 -14.45 -11.20 4.76
C PRO A 297 -15.53 -11.54 5.79
N SER A 298 -15.18 -12.31 6.82
CA SER A 298 -16.08 -12.76 7.89
C SER A 298 -17.36 -13.42 7.37
N ALA A 299 -17.24 -14.22 6.31
CA ALA A 299 -18.35 -14.90 5.66
C ALA A 299 -18.33 -16.40 5.96
N GLU A 300 -19.52 -16.99 6.04
CA GLU A 300 -19.73 -18.44 6.08
C GLU A 300 -20.35 -18.89 4.76
N LEU A 301 -19.73 -19.84 4.07
CA LEU A 301 -20.10 -20.28 2.71
C LEU A 301 -21.60 -20.58 2.58
N ASP A 302 -22.17 -21.29 3.54
CA ASP A 302 -23.59 -21.67 3.56
C ASP A 302 -24.55 -20.48 3.71
N GLY A 303 -24.05 -19.35 4.22
CA GLY A 303 -24.79 -18.10 4.41
C GLY A 303 -24.63 -17.09 3.27
N VAL A 304 -23.83 -17.39 2.23
CA VAL A 304 -23.61 -16.50 1.09
C VAL A 304 -24.61 -16.80 -0.03
N THR A 305 -25.22 -15.74 -0.54
CA THR A 305 -26.01 -15.78 -1.78
C THR A 305 -25.38 -14.92 -2.87
N VAL A 306 -25.53 -15.34 -4.13
CA VAL A 306 -25.14 -14.61 -5.34
C VAL A 306 -26.39 -14.48 -6.22
N ASN A 307 -26.82 -13.24 -6.47
CA ASN A 307 -28.07 -12.96 -7.20
C ASN A 307 -29.26 -13.75 -6.64
N GLU A 308 -29.41 -13.72 -5.30
CA GLU A 308 -30.49 -14.39 -4.54
C GLU A 308 -30.45 -15.93 -4.55
N VAL A 309 -29.42 -16.54 -5.13
CA VAL A 309 -29.20 -17.99 -5.14
C VAL A 309 -28.05 -18.34 -4.20
N ALA A 310 -28.16 -19.41 -3.41
CA ALA A 310 -27.05 -19.90 -2.59
C ALA A 310 -25.78 -20.05 -3.43
N VAL A 311 -24.63 -19.58 -2.94
CA VAL A 311 -23.38 -19.51 -3.73
C VAL A 311 -22.96 -20.85 -4.34
N THR A 312 -23.21 -21.96 -3.62
CA THR A 312 -22.93 -23.33 -4.05
C THR A 312 -23.78 -23.82 -5.23
N LYS A 313 -24.86 -23.09 -5.56
CA LYS A 313 -25.79 -23.37 -6.68
C LYS A 313 -25.82 -22.24 -7.71
N ALA A 314 -25.11 -21.14 -7.46
CA ALA A 314 -25.09 -19.98 -8.34
C ALA A 314 -24.24 -20.23 -9.60
N GLN A 315 -24.46 -19.41 -10.64
CA GLN A 315 -23.63 -19.44 -11.85
C GLN A 315 -22.29 -18.73 -11.63
N VAL A 316 -21.45 -19.33 -10.80
CA VAL A 316 -20.06 -18.94 -10.52
C VAL A 316 -19.11 -20.05 -10.98
N ARG A 317 -17.81 -19.78 -11.08
CA ARG A 317 -16.82 -20.76 -11.54
C ARG A 317 -16.41 -21.73 -10.43
N SER A 318 -16.22 -21.20 -9.23
CA SER A 318 -15.98 -21.96 -8.01
C SER A 318 -16.32 -21.09 -6.79
N SER A 319 -16.52 -21.75 -5.65
CA SER A 319 -16.68 -21.11 -4.35
C SER A 319 -16.10 -22.00 -3.26
N GLU A 320 -15.31 -21.45 -2.35
CA GLU A 320 -14.69 -22.18 -1.25
C GLU A 320 -14.61 -21.34 0.02
N GLN A 321 -14.56 -22.02 1.17
CA GLN A 321 -14.29 -21.42 2.48
C GLN A 321 -12.79 -21.54 2.78
N ASP A 322 -12.14 -20.43 3.11
CA ASP A 322 -10.78 -20.38 3.63
C ASP A 322 -10.75 -19.60 4.96
N GLY A 323 -10.71 -20.34 6.07
CA GLY A 323 -10.83 -19.75 7.40
C GLY A 323 -12.13 -18.96 7.56
N VAL A 324 -12.02 -17.65 7.77
CA VAL A 324 -13.16 -16.72 7.92
C VAL A 324 -13.52 -15.99 6.62
N VAL A 325 -12.93 -16.38 5.49
CA VAL A 325 -13.14 -15.75 4.18
C VAL A 325 -13.79 -16.74 3.23
N VAL A 326 -14.83 -16.30 2.53
CA VAL A 326 -15.37 -17.05 1.37
C VAL A 326 -14.75 -16.50 0.10
N THR A 327 -14.13 -17.36 -0.70
CA THR A 327 -13.53 -17.01 -1.99
C THR A 327 -14.42 -17.54 -3.11
N VAL A 328 -14.74 -16.68 -4.08
CA VAL A 328 -15.61 -17.00 -5.23
C VAL A 328 -14.96 -16.55 -6.54
N GLU A 329 -14.80 -17.47 -7.48
CA GLU A 329 -14.29 -17.17 -8.81
C GLU A 329 -15.46 -16.86 -9.76
N ILE A 330 -15.40 -15.71 -10.44
CA ILE A 330 -16.45 -15.24 -11.35
C ILE A 330 -15.90 -14.83 -12.72
N GLY A 331 -16.78 -14.87 -13.72
CA GLY A 331 -16.51 -14.30 -15.05
C GLY A 331 -16.91 -12.83 -15.14
N SER A 332 -16.99 -12.32 -16.37
CA SER A 332 -17.57 -11.00 -16.64
C SER A 332 -19.07 -10.98 -16.38
N GLY A 333 -19.58 -9.86 -15.87
CA GLY A 333 -21.00 -9.69 -15.59
C GLY A 333 -21.25 -8.78 -14.40
N GLN A 334 -22.51 -8.77 -13.95
CA GLN A 334 -22.93 -8.11 -12.73
C GLN A 334 -23.36 -9.16 -11.71
N TYR A 335 -22.86 -9.02 -10.49
CA TYR A 335 -23.12 -9.96 -9.41
C TYR A 335 -23.44 -9.20 -8.14
N ARG A 336 -24.46 -9.68 -7.41
CA ARG A 336 -24.81 -9.21 -6.07
C ARG A 336 -24.53 -10.33 -5.07
N PHE A 337 -23.59 -10.10 -4.18
CA PHE A 337 -23.31 -10.96 -3.03
C PHE A 337 -24.04 -10.45 -1.80
N VAL A 338 -24.69 -11.33 -1.04
CA VAL A 338 -25.31 -10.99 0.26
C VAL A 338 -24.96 -12.05 1.28
N TYR A 339 -24.48 -11.64 2.44
CA TYR A 339 -24.16 -12.51 3.56
C TYR A 339 -24.17 -11.76 4.90
N LYS A 340 -24.32 -12.48 6.00
CA LYS A 340 -24.14 -11.94 7.34
C LYS A 340 -22.66 -11.98 7.71
N MET A 341 -22.10 -10.84 8.11
CA MET A 341 -20.74 -10.79 8.65
C MET A 341 -20.73 -11.38 10.06
N GLN A 342 -19.83 -12.32 10.32
CA GLN A 342 -19.60 -12.95 11.62
C GLN A 342 -18.78 -12.07 12.56
#